data_AF-A0A6A2F167-F1
#
_entry.id   AF-A0A6A2F167-F1
#
_cell.length_a   1.000
_cell.length_b   1.000
_cell.length_c   1.000
_cell.angle_alpha   90.00
_cell.angle_beta   90.00
_cell.angle_gamma   90.00
#
_symmetry.space_group_name_H-M   'P 1'
#
loop_
_entity.id
_entity.type
_entity.pdbx_description
1 polymer ?
#
loop_
_entity_poly.entity_id
_entity_poly.type
_entity_poly.pdbx_seq_one_letter_code
_entity_poly.pdbx_strand_id
1 'polypeptide(L)'
;METLDYNQMLLVSLWQYNHHGDEELTPALFEETFGKVDGSHYYEKWTGYFNRNLWDMIAYFRSEKENGQKFCDMVARQVGLYQKNRS
;
A
#
# COMPACT_ATOMS: atom_id res chain seq x y z
N MET A 1 9.15 -24.05 7.02
CA MET A 1 9.52 -23.19 5.88
C MET A 1 8.30 -22.35 5.59
N GLU A 2 8.39 -21.05 5.81
CA GLU A 2 7.32 -20.14 5.38
C GLU A 2 7.31 -20.13 3.84
N THR A 3 6.13 -20.19 3.24
CA THR A 3 5.96 -20.16 1.79
C THR A 3 5.29 -18.86 1.40
N LEU A 4 5.80 -18.21 0.36
CA LEU A 4 5.13 -17.06 -0.23
C LEU A 4 3.92 -17.56 -1.03
N ASP A 5 2.73 -17.07 -0.68
CA ASP A 5 1.52 -17.44 -1.38
C ASP A 5 1.44 -16.76 -2.76
N TYR A 6 1.45 -17.56 -3.82
CA TYR A 6 1.43 -17.07 -5.20
C TYR A 6 0.15 -16.27 -5.52
N ASN A 7 -1.01 -16.73 -5.05
CA ASN A 7 -2.28 -16.08 -5.36
C ASN A 7 -2.38 -14.70 -4.70
N GLN A 8 -1.88 -14.59 -3.46
CA GLN A 8 -1.77 -13.33 -2.74
C GLN A 8 -0.82 -12.37 -3.47
N MET A 9 0.36 -12.86 -3.89
CA MET A 9 1.32 -12.06 -4.65
C MET A 9 0.78 -11.61 -6.00
N LEU A 10 0.06 -12.49 -6.70
CA LEU A 10 -0.62 -12.16 -7.96
C LEU A 10 -1.70 -11.10 -7.73
N LEU A 11 -2.52 -11.24 -6.69
CA LEU A 11 -3.58 -10.29 -6.38
C LEU A 11 -3.04 -8.89 -6.06
N VAL A 12 -2.01 -8.80 -5.21
CA VAL A 12 -1.33 -7.52 -4.92
C VAL A 12 -0.74 -6.91 -6.19
N SER A 13 -0.13 -7.72 -7.05
CA SER A 13 0.43 -7.27 -8.32
C SER A 13 -0.66 -6.75 -9.27
N LEU A 14 -1.79 -7.47 -9.38
CA LEU A 14 -2.92 -7.04 -10.20
C LEU A 14 -3.54 -5.74 -9.69
N TRP A 15 -3.70 -5.59 -8.38
CA TRP A 15 -4.15 -4.34 -7.77
C TRP A 15 -3.20 -3.19 -8.09
N GLN A 16 -1.90 -3.37 -7.90
CA GLN A 16 -0.88 -2.33 -8.14
C GLN A 16 -0.99 -1.72 -9.55
N TYR A 17 -1.31 -2.52 -10.57
CA TYR A 17 -1.40 -2.06 -11.96
C TYR A 17 -2.81 -1.71 -12.45
N ASN A 18 -3.87 -2.28 -11.85
CA ASN A 18 -5.22 -2.23 -12.42
C ASN A 18 -6.27 -1.62 -11.48
N HIS A 19 -5.87 -1.08 -10.32
CA HIS A 19 -6.82 -0.46 -9.40
C HIS A 19 -7.51 0.77 -9.99
N HIS A 20 -8.74 1.00 -9.56
CA HIS A 20 -9.51 2.20 -9.87
C HIS A 20 -9.44 3.21 -8.72
N GLY A 21 -9.93 4.43 -8.93
CA GLY A 21 -9.69 5.55 -8.01
C GLY A 21 -10.14 5.32 -6.56
N ASP A 22 -11.21 4.55 -6.33
CA ASP A 22 -11.69 4.17 -5.00
C ASP A 22 -10.82 3.11 -4.29
N GLU A 23 -9.99 2.41 -5.06
CA GLU A 23 -9.06 1.36 -4.61
C GLU A 23 -7.62 1.88 -4.48
N GLU A 24 -7.37 3.16 -4.80
CA GLU A 24 -6.04 3.77 -4.68
C GLU A 24 -5.66 4.02 -3.21
N LEU A 25 -4.36 4.12 -2.92
CA LEU A 25 -3.86 4.68 -1.67
C LEU A 25 -3.99 6.22 -1.70
N THR A 26 -5.07 6.75 -1.16
CA THR A 26 -5.38 8.19 -1.16
C THR A 26 -4.64 8.96 -0.06
N PRO A 27 -4.47 10.29 -0.17
CA PRO A 27 -3.87 11.08 0.91
C PRO A 27 -4.60 10.91 2.24
N ALA A 28 -5.94 10.82 2.21
CA ALA A 28 -6.74 10.61 3.40
C ALA A 28 -6.45 9.26 4.09
N LEU A 29 -6.19 8.20 3.33
CA LEU A 29 -5.80 6.90 3.89
C LEU A 29 -4.43 6.96 4.57
N PHE A 30 -3.48 7.69 3.99
CA PHE A 30 -2.17 7.90 4.64
C PHE A 30 -2.32 8.70 5.93
N GLU A 31 -3.13 9.77 5.95
CA GLU A 31 -3.39 10.54 7.17
C GLU A 31 -4.15 9.72 8.24
N GLU A 32 -5.10 8.86 7.83
CA GLU A 32 -5.79 7.92 8.72
C GLU A 32 -4.80 6.93 9.35
N THR A 33 -3.85 6.42 8.56
CA THR A 33 -2.94 5.34 8.96
C THR A 33 -1.77 5.83 9.82
N PHE A 34 -1.21 6.99 9.48
CA PHE A 34 0.03 7.50 10.07
C PHE A 34 -0.18 8.79 10.89
N GLY A 35 -1.38 9.37 10.87
CA GLY A 35 -1.65 10.70 11.40
C GLY A 35 -1.36 11.79 10.37
N LYS A 36 -1.85 13.01 10.65
CA LYS A 36 -1.87 14.10 9.64
C LYS A 36 -0.48 14.45 9.09
N VAL A 37 0.50 14.68 9.97
CA VAL A 37 1.85 15.15 9.55
C VAL A 37 2.59 14.06 8.80
N ASP A 38 2.74 12.89 9.42
CA ASP A 38 3.48 11.77 8.83
C ASP A 38 2.76 11.18 7.62
N GLY A 39 1.43 11.14 7.65
CA GLY A 39 0.60 10.71 6.53
C GLY A 39 0.78 11.59 5.30
N SER A 40 0.70 12.92 5.43
CA SER A 40 0.99 13.81 4.31
C SER A 40 2.42 13.62 3.78
N HIS A 41 3.40 13.48 4.67
CA HIS A 41 4.80 13.25 4.28
C HIS A 41 4.98 11.94 3.49
N TYR A 42 4.42 10.84 3.99
CA TYR A 42 4.52 9.54 3.33
C TYR A 42 3.74 9.49 2.03
N TYR A 43 2.61 10.20 1.91
CA TYR A 43 1.88 10.31 0.65
C TYR A 43 2.66 11.08 -0.43
N GLU A 44 3.38 12.15 -0.04
CA GLU A 44 4.29 12.87 -0.95
C GLU A 44 5.43 11.96 -1.43
N LYS A 45 6.01 11.16 -0.54
CA LYS A 45 7.01 10.15 -0.90
C LYS A 45 6.44 9.10 -1.85
N TRP A 46 5.27 8.56 -1.53
CA TRP A 46 4.56 7.56 -2.33
C TRP A 46 4.33 8.04 -3.76
N THR A 47 3.72 9.21 -3.94
CA THR A 47 3.34 9.71 -5.27
C THR A 47 4.48 10.39 -6.02
N GLY A 48 5.31 11.17 -5.33
CA GLY A 48 6.37 11.96 -5.95
C GLY A 48 7.69 11.20 -6.10
N TYR A 49 8.25 10.72 -4.98
CA TYR A 49 9.59 10.16 -4.96
C TYR A 49 9.64 8.71 -5.47
N PHE A 50 8.67 7.90 -5.09
CA PHE A 50 8.59 6.48 -5.46
C PHE A 50 7.70 6.21 -6.67
N ASN A 51 7.04 7.23 -7.22
CA ASN A 51 6.12 7.10 -8.37
C ASN A 51 5.13 5.93 -8.18
N ARG A 52 4.54 5.86 -6.99
CA ARG A 52 3.62 4.81 -6.53
C ARG A 52 4.19 3.39 -6.59
N ASN A 53 5.51 3.20 -6.49
CA ASN A 53 6.12 1.88 -6.45
C ASN A 53 5.99 1.24 -5.05
N LEU A 54 5.25 0.14 -4.96
CA LEU A 54 5.02 -0.61 -3.72
C LEU A 54 6.32 -1.06 -3.03
N TRP A 55 7.25 -1.60 -3.81
CA TRP A 55 8.49 -2.19 -3.27
C TRP A 55 9.44 -1.13 -2.73
N ASP A 56 9.52 0.02 -3.41
CA ASP A 56 10.34 1.14 -2.94
C ASP A 56 9.80 1.72 -1.62
N MET A 57 8.47 1.82 -1.48
CA MET A 57 7.84 2.28 -0.24
C MET A 57 8.02 1.27 0.91
N ILE A 58 7.93 -0.04 0.65
CA ILE A 58 8.24 -1.07 1.65
C ILE A 58 9.72 -0.98 2.08
N ALA A 59 10.64 -0.82 1.13
CA ALA A 59 12.07 -0.69 1.41
C ALA A 59 12.41 0.60 2.17
N TYR A 60 11.63 1.66 1.97
CA TYR A 60 11.76 2.92 2.71
C TYR A 60 11.57 2.70 4.21
N PHE A 61 10.53 1.96 4.61
CA PHE A 61 10.23 1.66 6.02
C PHE A 61 11.14 0.60 6.67
N ARG A 62 12.24 0.18 6.04
CA ARG A 62 13.11 -0.90 6.54
C ARG A 62 13.61 -0.73 7.98
N SER A 63 13.75 0.51 8.46
CA SER A 63 14.17 0.84 9.84
C SER A 63 13.02 1.17 10.78
N GLU A 64 11.79 1.20 10.27
CA GLU A 64 10.57 1.60 10.98
C GLU A 64 9.51 0.50 10.82
N LYS A 65 9.80 -0.68 11.38
CA LYS A 65 8.98 -1.90 11.18
C LYS A 65 7.49 -1.66 11.44
N GLU A 66 7.14 -0.88 12.46
CA GLU A 66 5.74 -0.56 12.78
C GLU A 66 5.06 0.23 11.65
N ASN A 67 5.74 1.23 11.09
CA ASN A 67 5.20 1.99 9.96
C ASN A 67 5.16 1.16 8.68
N GLY A 68 6.14 0.28 8.47
CA GLY A 68 6.12 -0.71 7.39
C GLY A 68 4.91 -1.64 7.49
N GLN A 69 4.59 -2.13 8.68
CA GLN A 69 3.42 -2.99 8.89
C GLN A 69 2.11 -2.22 8.64
N LYS A 70 1.98 -1.00 9.17
CA LYS A 70 0.81 -0.14 8.91
C LYS A 70 0.59 0.10 7.42
N PHE A 71 1.66 0.32 6.66
CA PHE A 71 1.59 0.46 5.21
C PHE A 71 1.07 -0.82 4.54
N CYS A 72 1.60 -1.99 4.93
CA CYS A 72 1.13 -3.28 4.44
C CYS A 72 -0.36 -3.52 4.76
N ASP A 73 -0.81 -3.18 5.97
CA ASP A 73 -2.21 -3.33 6.38
C ASP A 73 -3.15 -2.43 5.55
N MET A 74 -2.72 -1.19 5.29
CA MET A 74 -3.44 -0.26 4.41
C MET A 74 -3.53 -0.78 2.97
N VAL A 75 -2.43 -1.33 2.42
CA VAL A 75 -2.42 -1.98 1.10
C VAL A 75 -3.36 -3.19 1.10
N ALA A 76 -3.31 -4.04 2.12
CA ALA A 76 -4.17 -5.22 2.21
C ALA A 76 -5.66 -4.86 2.21
N ARG A 77 -6.05 -3.76 2.89
CA ARG A 77 -7.42 -3.23 2.86
C ARG A 77 -7.84 -2.85 1.43
N GLN A 78 -7.01 -2.10 0.70
CA GLN A 78 -7.34 -1.67 -0.66
C GLN A 78 -7.31 -2.81 -1.68
N VAL A 79 -6.38 -3.77 -1.54
CA VAL A 79 -6.36 -5.01 -2.32
C VAL A 79 -7.64 -5.83 -2.08
N GLY A 80 -8.13 -5.88 -0.84
CA GLY A 80 -9.39 -6.53 -0.49
C GLY A 80 -10.61 -5.87 -1.15
N LEU A 81 -10.62 -4.53 -1.29
CA LEU A 81 -11.65 -3.82 -2.05
C LEU A 81 -11.58 -4.16 -3.54
N TYR A 82 -10.36 -4.12 -4.10
CA TYR A 82 -10.11 -4.47 -5.50
C TYR A 82 -10.61 -5.87 -5.87
N GLN A 83 -10.38 -6.85 -5.00
CA GLN A 83 -10.85 -8.21 -5.20
C GLN A 83 -12.39 -8.30 -5.18
N LYS A 84 -13.02 -7.64 -4.22
CA LYS A 84 -14.49 -7.62 -4.08
C LYS A 84 -15.17 -6.99 -5.30
N ASN A 85 -14.60 -5.91 -5.82
CA ASN A 85 -15.13 -5.18 -6.98
C ASN A 85 -15.01 -5.95 -8.31
N ARG A 86 -14.22 -7.04 -8.33
CA ARG A 86 -13.95 -7.89 -9.51
C ARG A 86 -14.45 -9.32 -9.35
N SER A 87 -15.19 -9.60 -8.28
CA SER A 87 -15.83 -10.89 -8.02
C SER A 87 -17.22 -10.96 -8.64
#